data_AF-A0A3D4BJH9-F1
#
_entry.id   AF-A0A3D4BJH9-F1
#
_cell.length_a   1.000
_cell.length_b   1.000
_cell.length_c   1.000
_cell.angle_alpha   90.00
_cell.angle_beta   90.00
_cell.angle_gamma   90.00
#
_symmetry.space_group_name_H-M   'P 1'
#
loop_
_entity.id
_entity.type
_entity.pdbx_description
1 polymer ?
#
loop_
_entity_poly.entity_id
_entity_poly.type
_entity_poly.pdbx_seq_one_letter_code
_entity_poly.pdbx_strand_id
1 'polypeptide(L)'
;MNLNKFSKENVTIAFYVIYAALSYGAYLLFPGDAKTPNFGKLLMFLLIPISFIYAAAHVIRHFNSDKSYFKCLLIHTVAWFSIITFLTNLKK
;
A
#
# COMPACT_ATOMS: atom_id res chain seq x y z
N MET A 1 -11.48 9.73 -16.78
CA MET A 1 -12.20 9.57 -15.49
C MET A 1 -11.82 10.73 -14.58
N ASN A 2 -12.78 11.50 -14.06
CA ASN A 2 -12.48 12.62 -13.17
C ASN A 2 -12.17 12.10 -11.76
N LEU A 3 -10.89 12.11 -11.38
CA LEU A 3 -10.42 11.62 -10.08
C LEU A 3 -11.00 12.43 -8.90
N ASN A 4 -11.51 13.64 -9.15
CA ASN A 4 -12.13 14.49 -8.12
C ASN A 4 -13.47 13.95 -7.60
N LYS A 5 -14.03 12.90 -8.23
CA LYS A 5 -15.30 12.29 -7.81
C LYS A 5 -15.13 11.28 -6.68
N PHE A 6 -13.90 10.80 -6.43
CA PHE A 6 -13.62 9.83 -5.37
C PHE A 6 -13.14 10.53 -4.11
N SER A 7 -13.60 10.07 -2.94
CA SER A 7 -13.06 10.54 -1.67
C SER A 7 -11.59 10.15 -1.57
N LYS A 8 -10.80 10.98 -0.88
CA LYS A 8 -9.38 10.73 -0.61
C LYS A 8 -9.17 9.40 0.13
N GLU A 9 -10.13 9.01 0.96
CA GLU A 9 -10.17 7.71 1.64
C GLU A 9 -10.30 6.55 0.63
N ASN A 10 -11.23 6.65 -0.34
CA ASN A 10 -11.40 5.64 -1.38
C ASN A 10 -10.14 5.51 -2.24
N VAL A 11 -9.48 6.63 -2.56
CA VAL A 11 -8.21 6.62 -3.30
C VAL A 11 -7.10 5.93 -2.49
N THR A 12 -7.05 6.19 -1.17
CA THR A 12 -6.06 5.57 -0.28
C THR A 12 -6.28 4.05 -0.17
N ILE A 13 -7.53 3.60 -0.05
CA ILE A 13 -7.88 2.17 -0.04
C ILE A 13 -7.54 1.53 -1.39
N ALA A 14 -7.94 2.18 -2.50
CA ALA A 14 -7.67 1.68 -3.84
C ALA A 14 -6.17 1.53 -4.11
N PHE A 15 -5.33 2.45 -3.62
CA PHE A 15 -3.88 2.32 -3.70
C PHE A 15 -3.39 0.99 -3.10
N TYR A 16 -3.79 0.65 -1.88
CA TYR A 16 -3.38 -0.60 -1.24
C TYR A 16 -3.95 -1.84 -1.94
N VAL A 17 -5.24 -1.81 -2.32
CA VAL A 17 -5.91 -2.95 -2.98
C VAL A 17 -5.30 -3.23 -4.35
N ILE A 18 -5.15 -2.19 -5.17
CA ILE A 18 -4.59 -2.32 -6.52
C ILE A 18 -3.13 -2.77 -6.43
N TYR A 19 -2.34 -2.18 -5.53
CA TYR A 19 -0.95 -2.58 -5.37
C TYR A 19 -0.83 -4.05 -4.95
N ALA A 20 -1.63 -4.49 -3.97
CA ALA A 20 -1.63 -5.90 -3.55
C ALA A 20 -2.05 -6.85 -4.69
N ALA A 21 -3.07 -6.47 -5.47
CA ALA A 21 -3.50 -7.25 -6.63
C ALA A 21 -2.42 -7.34 -7.71
N LEU A 22 -1.73 -6.23 -8.02
CA LEU A 22 -0.61 -6.20 -8.95
C LEU A 22 0.55 -7.06 -8.44
N SER A 23 0.90 -6.95 -7.16
CA SER A 23 1.93 -7.80 -6.54
C SER A 23 1.58 -9.28 -6.63
N TYR A 24 0.32 -9.65 -6.38
CA TYR A 24 -0.14 -11.04 -6.49
C TYR A 24 -0.12 -11.53 -7.95
N GLY A 25 -0.58 -10.71 -8.89
CA GLY A 25 -0.47 -11.01 -10.32
C GLY A 25 0.98 -11.23 -10.74
N ALA A 26 1.90 -10.36 -10.30
CA ALA A 26 3.31 -10.50 -10.60
C ALA A 26 3.96 -11.71 -9.89
N TYR A 27 3.45 -12.11 -8.72
CA TYR A 27 3.89 -13.32 -8.04
C TYR A 27 3.63 -14.57 -8.89
N LEU A 28 2.46 -14.63 -9.54
CA LEU A 28 2.05 -15.75 -10.39
C LEU A 28 2.73 -15.74 -11.76
N LEU A 29 2.86 -14.55 -12.37
CA LEU A 29 3.37 -14.39 -13.74
C LEU A 29 4.90 -14.40 -13.83
N PHE A 30 5.58 -13.98 -12.76
CA PHE A 30 7.04 -13.85 -12.72
C PHE A 30 7.60 -14.60 -11.50
N PRO A 31 7.58 -15.95 -11.53
CA PRO A 31 8.19 -16.76 -10.49
C PRO A 31 9.70 -16.47 -10.43
N GLY A 32 10.23 -16.37 -9.21
CA GLY A 32 11.67 -16.25 -8.99
C GLY A 32 12.37 -17.61 -9.04
N ASP A 33 13.69 -17.59 -9.03
CA ASP A 33 14.55 -18.78 -8.95
C ASP A 33 15.54 -18.69 -7.77
N ALA A 34 16.53 -19.58 -7.72
CA ALA A 34 17.52 -19.62 -6.64
C ALA A 34 18.43 -18.37 -6.57
N LYS A 35 18.53 -17.60 -7.66
CA LYS A 35 19.36 -16.39 -7.79
C LYS A 35 18.52 -15.12 -7.90
N THR A 36 17.26 -15.23 -8.36
CA THR A 36 16.37 -14.08 -8.56
C THR A 36 15.14 -14.16 -7.66
N PRO A 37 14.89 -13.14 -6.82
CA PRO A 37 13.70 -13.12 -5.98
C PRO A 37 12.44 -13.01 -6.84
N ASN A 38 11.36 -13.67 -6.43
CA ASN A 38 10.06 -13.55 -7.08
C ASN A 38 9.62 -12.07 -7.14
N PHE A 39 9.19 -11.63 -8.31
CA PHE A 39 8.91 -10.20 -8.57
C PHE A 39 7.73 -9.69 -7.75
N GLY A 40 6.69 -10.50 -7.54
CA GLY A 40 5.57 -10.15 -6.67
C GLY A 40 5.98 -9.95 -5.20
N LYS A 41 6.92 -10.76 -4.70
CA LYS A 41 7.51 -10.54 -3.36
C LYS A 41 8.28 -9.22 -3.31
N LEU A 42 9.07 -8.92 -4.34
CA LEU A 42 9.81 -7.66 -4.44
C LEU A 42 8.86 -6.45 -4.43
N LEU A 43 7.76 -6.50 -5.18
CA LEU A 43 6.74 -5.46 -5.18
C LEU A 43 6.12 -5.28 -3.78
N MET A 44 5.76 -6.36 -3.09
CA MET A 44 5.25 -6.26 -1.72
C MET A 44 6.25 -5.61 -0.75
N PHE A 45 7.55 -5.86 -0.91
CA PHE A 45 8.58 -5.15 -0.14
C PHE A 45 8.64 -3.66 -0.50
N LEU A 46 8.52 -3.32 -1.79
CA LEU A 46 8.54 -1.94 -2.29
C LEU A 46 7.29 -1.14 -1.89
N LEU A 47 6.15 -1.80 -1.66
CA LEU A 47 4.94 -1.17 -1.13
C LEU A 47 5.21 -0.45 0.19
N ILE A 48 6.06 -1.00 1.05
CA ILE A 48 6.34 -0.44 2.38
C ILE A 48 6.88 1.00 2.26
N PRO A 49 8.04 1.28 1.63
CA PRO A 49 8.56 2.64 1.52
C PRO A 49 7.65 3.57 0.71
N ILE A 50 7.01 3.09 -0.37
CA ILE A 50 6.09 3.92 -1.18
C ILE A 50 4.89 4.37 -0.31
N SER A 51 4.32 3.46 0.45
CA SER A 51 3.17 3.75 1.30
C SER A 51 3.52 4.69 2.48
N PHE A 52 4.75 4.65 2.99
CA PHE A 52 5.25 5.64 3.97
C PHE A 52 5.35 7.04 3.38
N ILE A 53 5.90 7.18 2.17
CA ILE A 53 5.94 8.47 1.47
C ILE A 53 4.52 8.99 1.24
N TYR A 54 3.59 8.11 0.86
CA TYR A 54 2.21 8.49 0.65
C TYR A 54 1.51 8.94 1.95
N ALA A 55 1.75 8.23 3.06
CA ALA A 55 1.26 8.63 4.38
C ALA A 55 1.84 9.99 4.81
N ALA A 56 3.14 10.23 4.60
CA ALA A 56 3.78 11.51 4.89
C ALA A 56 3.15 12.66 4.11
N ALA A 57 2.80 12.44 2.84
CA ALA A 57 2.06 13.44 2.05
C ALA A 57 0.68 13.74 2.64
N HIS A 58 -0.02 12.75 3.19
CA HIS A 58 -1.28 12.96 3.90
C HIS A 58 -1.08 13.70 5.24
N VAL A 59 0.00 13.45 5.97
CA VAL A 59 0.36 14.21 7.19
C VAL A 59 0.58 15.68 6.83
N ILE A 60 1.41 15.98 5.83
CA ILE A 60 1.68 17.35 5.38
C ILE A 60 0.38 18.05 4.98
N ARG A 61 -0.50 17.37 4.24
CA ARG A 61 -1.80 17.93 3.84
C ARG A 61 -2.76 18.10 5.01
N HIS A 62 -2.68 17.25 6.03
CA HIS A 62 -3.52 17.38 7.22
C HIS A 62 -3.25 18.68 7.97
N PHE A 63 -1.98 19.08 8.08
CA PHE A 63 -1.57 20.29 8.79
C PHE A 63 -1.63 21.56 7.92
N ASN A 64 -1.64 21.42 6.60
CA ASN A 64 -1.63 22.56 5.66
C ASN A 64 -2.95 22.75 4.89
N SER A 65 -4.05 22.11 5.30
CA SER A 65 -5.36 22.32 4.66
C SER A 65 -6.51 22.19 5.66
N ASP A 66 -7.65 22.84 5.36
CA ASP A 66 -8.87 22.75 6.17
C ASP A 66 -9.53 21.35 6.12
N LYS A 67 -9.00 20.44 5.30
CA LYS A 67 -9.51 19.08 5.13
C LYS A 67 -8.77 18.13 6.07
N SER A 68 -9.51 17.42 6.91
CA SER A 68 -8.93 16.37 7.74
C SER A 68 -8.52 15.15 6.91
N TYR A 69 -7.26 14.72 7.04
CA TYR A 69 -6.72 13.48 6.45
C TYR A 69 -6.56 12.35 7.47
N PHE A 70 -7.07 12.52 8.70
CA PHE A 70 -6.94 11.54 9.78
C PHE A 70 -7.43 10.14 9.38
N LYS A 71 -8.56 10.04 8.67
CA LYS A 71 -9.08 8.76 8.15
C LYS A 71 -8.11 8.10 7.17
N CYS A 72 -7.44 8.85 6.31
CA CYS A 72 -6.41 8.31 5.41
C CYS A 72 -5.22 7.75 6.21
N LEU A 73 -4.79 8.45 7.26
CA LEU A 73 -3.71 7.98 8.14
C LEU A 73 -4.09 6.69 8.86
N LEU A 74 -5.32 6.58 9.36
CA LEU A 74 -5.83 5.33 9.93
C LEU A 74 -5.83 4.18 8.91
N ILE A 75 -6.20 4.43 7.66
CA ILE A 75 -6.14 3.42 6.59
C ILE A 75 -4.70 2.95 6.38
N HIS A 76 -3.72 3.86 6.33
CA HIS A 76 -2.30 3.48 6.23
C HIS A 76 -1.87 2.58 7.39
N THR A 77 -2.20 2.98 8.62
CA THR A 77 -1.87 2.21 9.83
C THR A 77 -2.48 0.81 9.79
N VAL A 78 -3.78 0.69 9.51
CA VAL A 78 -4.47 -0.61 9.42
C VAL A 78 -3.87 -1.47 8.32
N ALA A 79 -3.56 -0.90 7.15
CA ALA A 79 -2.96 -1.62 6.05
C ALA A 79 -1.56 -2.17 6.41
N TRP A 80 -0.72 -1.36 7.06
CA TRP A 80 0.60 -1.82 7.50
C TRP A 80 0.52 -2.93 8.53
N PHE A 81 -0.33 -2.79 9.55
CA PHE A 81 -0.53 -3.86 10.54
C PHE A 81 -1.03 -5.13 9.87
N SER A 82 -1.97 -5.04 8.93
CA SER A 82 -2.47 -6.19 8.18
C SER A 82 -1.37 -6.89 7.38
N ILE A 83 -0.52 -6.12 6.68
CA ILE A 83 0.62 -6.64 5.91
C ILE A 83 1.64 -7.29 6.84
N ILE A 84 2.00 -6.64 7.95
CA ILE A 84 2.95 -7.18 8.94
C ILE A 84 2.42 -8.49 9.51
N THR A 85 1.17 -8.52 9.98
CA THR A 85 0.54 -9.73 10.53
C THR A 85 0.48 -10.85 9.50
N PHE A 86 0.19 -10.55 8.23
CA PHE A 86 0.22 -11.54 7.17
C PHE A 86 1.64 -12.10 6.96
N LEU A 87 2.64 -11.22 6.82
CA LEU A 87 4.03 -11.62 6.58
C LEU A 87 4.63 -12.40 7.76
N THR A 88 4.27 -12.08 9.00
CA THR A 88 4.77 -12.80 10.20
C THR A 88 4.12 -14.16 10.38
N ASN A 89 2.84 -14.32 10.03
CA ASN A 89 2.16 -15.62 10.13
C ASN A 89 2.54 -16.59 9.01
N LEU A 90 3.03 -16.12 7.86
CA LEU A 90 3.59 -16.99 6.81
C LEU A 90 4.93 -17.66 7.19
N LYS A 91 5.55 -17.26 8.31
CA LYS A 91 6.81 -17.83 8.80
C LYS A 91 6.64 -19.01 9.77
N LYS A 92 5.40 -19.36 10.13
CA LYS A 92 5.07 -20.58 10.89
C LYS A 92 4.55 -21.65 9.94
#